data_AF-A0A350G1P0-F1
#
_entry.id   AF-A0A350G1P0-F1
#
_cell.length_a   1.000
_cell.length_b   1.000
_cell.length_c   1.000
_cell.angle_alpha   90.00
_cell.angle_beta   90.00
_cell.angle_gamma   90.00
#
_symmetry.space_group_name_H-M   'P 1'
#
loop_
_entity.id
_entity.type
_entity.pdbx_description
1 polymer ?
#
loop_
_entity_poly.entity_id
_entity_poly.type
_entity_poly.pdbx_seq_one_letter_code
_entity_poly.pdbx_strand_id
1 'polypeptide(L)'
;MILQHFLPLLGAIIITLLITPLSIKTAVYLKLIDIPDSAPHKIHKVPVPKAGGIAIAFALFLVSIAGGKFLSQDILAILLASIPVFLYGILDDAKGLSAGWKLLGQMTAAILLIWMGVYVRVFESFTLNTIITILWLIGMTNAFNLVDSMDGLAVGLAAIAGAFFMLVTVDANQADLTYLSAAILGCCVGMLFFNSTPAKTFLGDSGSQLLGFMLAALAIAYNPPNFPQLSSWFVPILLMSVPVFDTTYVIFSRLRRKLPIYKAGRDHIFHSLINLKMSSNQAVTVMHVSAILTGCLAFIALPLPPILSNAIFILSFITGLFALLWLDNKTRQD
;
A
#
# COMPACT_ATOMS: atom_id res chain seq x y z
N MET A 1 6.51 -0.78 27.96
CA MET A 1 6.73 -1.47 26.67
C MET A 1 5.51 -1.34 25.76
N ILE A 2 4.35 -1.94 26.08
CA ILE A 2 3.13 -1.84 25.26
C ILE A 2 2.70 -0.38 24.98
N LEU A 3 2.67 0.49 26.00
CA LEU A 3 2.24 1.89 25.87
C LEU A 3 3.07 2.71 24.86
N GLN A 4 4.34 2.35 24.65
CA GLN A 4 5.24 3.07 23.74
C GLN A 4 4.89 2.82 22.26
N HIS A 5 4.24 1.70 21.94
CA HIS A 5 3.80 1.38 20.58
C HIS A 5 2.44 2.03 20.24
N PHE A 6 1.61 2.31 21.24
CA PHE A 6 0.32 3.00 21.04
C PHE A 6 0.47 4.51 20.88
N LEU A 7 1.54 5.11 21.40
CA LEU A 7 1.77 6.55 21.29
C LEU A 7 1.93 7.04 19.82
N PRO A 8 2.77 6.44 18.95
CA PRO A 8 2.83 6.83 17.54
C PRO A 8 1.50 6.62 16.81
N LEU A 9 0.77 5.55 17.15
CA LEU A 9 -0.55 5.26 16.58
C LEU A 9 -1.55 6.38 16.91
N LEU A 10 -1.73 6.69 18.20
CA LEU A 10 -2.66 7.74 18.65
C LEU A 10 -2.22 9.12 18.17
N GLY A 11 -0.92 9.41 18.23
CA GLY A 11 -0.34 10.65 17.71
C GLY A 11 -0.63 10.83 16.23
N ALA A 12 -0.43 9.79 15.42
CA ALA A 12 -0.72 9.81 13.99
C ALA A 12 -2.22 9.99 13.70
N ILE A 13 -3.11 9.31 14.44
CA ILE A 13 -4.55 9.52 14.30
C ILE A 13 -4.90 10.98 14.54
N ILE A 14 -4.48 11.55 15.67
CA ILE A 14 -4.79 12.93 16.04
C ILE A 14 -4.22 13.91 15.01
N ILE A 15 -2.96 13.75 14.64
CA ILE A 15 -2.29 14.65 13.69
C ILE A 15 -2.97 14.57 12.31
N THR A 16 -3.30 13.38 11.80
CA THR A 16 -4.01 13.24 10.53
C THR A 16 -5.41 13.86 10.60
N LEU A 17 -6.15 13.68 11.71
CA LEU A 17 -7.47 14.28 11.88
C LEU A 17 -7.41 15.82 11.86
N LEU A 18 -6.36 16.41 12.45
CA LEU A 18 -6.17 17.86 12.49
C LEU A 18 -5.65 18.43 11.17
N ILE A 19 -4.77 17.71 10.47
CA ILE A 19 -4.15 18.19 9.24
C ILE A 19 -5.05 18.01 8.02
N THR A 20 -5.86 16.96 7.96
CA THR A 20 -6.69 16.68 6.77
C THR A 20 -7.56 17.87 6.34
N PRO A 21 -8.27 18.59 7.24
CA PRO A 21 -9.01 19.80 6.86
C PRO A 21 -8.15 20.90 6.24
N LEU A 22 -6.90 21.08 6.71
CA LEU A 22 -5.95 22.02 6.13
C LEU A 22 -5.48 21.52 4.76
N SER A 23 -5.16 20.23 4.63
CA SER A 23 -4.80 19.61 3.36
C SER A 23 -5.91 19.72 2.32
N ILE A 24 -7.19 19.62 2.72
CA ILE A 24 -8.33 19.85 1.83
C ILE A 24 -8.32 21.28 1.29
N LYS A 25 -8.12 22.28 2.16
CA LYS A 25 -8.01 23.70 1.73
C LYS A 25 -6.83 23.89 0.77
N THR A 26 -5.68 23.28 1.06
CA THR A 26 -4.50 23.33 0.20
C THR A 26 -4.75 22.65 -1.15
N ALA A 27 -5.40 21.49 -1.18
CA ALA A 27 -5.75 20.79 -2.41
C ALA A 27 -6.69 21.62 -3.29
N VAL A 28 -7.69 22.28 -2.70
CA VAL A 28 -8.59 23.20 -3.42
C VAL A 28 -7.82 24.40 -3.97
N TYR A 29 -6.94 25.01 -3.16
CA TYR A 29 -6.11 26.15 -3.60
C TYR A 29 -5.17 25.78 -4.76
N LEU A 30 -4.56 24.59 -4.68
CA LEU A 30 -3.68 24.05 -5.72
C LEU A 30 -4.44 23.43 -6.91
N LYS A 31 -5.77 23.49 -6.92
CA LYS A 31 -6.65 22.89 -7.93
C LYS A 31 -6.47 21.37 -8.10
N LEU A 32 -6.06 20.69 -7.04
CA LEU A 32 -5.99 19.23 -6.95
C LEU A 32 -7.39 18.67 -6.68
N ILE A 33 -8.25 18.74 -7.70
CA ILE A 33 -9.67 18.37 -7.59
C ILE A 33 -9.96 17.26 -8.60
N ASP A 34 -10.61 16.20 -8.11
CA ASP A 34 -11.16 15.16 -8.98
C ASP A 34 -12.57 15.53 -9.42
N ILE A 35 -12.74 15.75 -10.73
CA ILE A 35 -14.01 16.13 -11.34
C ILE A 35 -14.77 14.87 -11.78
N PRO A 36 -16.07 14.72 -11.42
CA PRO A 36 -16.90 13.60 -11.84
C PRO A 36 -17.00 13.49 -13.38
N ASP A 37 -17.22 12.27 -13.88
CA ASP A 37 -17.35 11.93 -15.32
C ASP A 37 -16.16 12.28 -16.22
N SER A 38 -15.03 12.75 -15.68
CA SER A 38 -13.85 13.10 -16.48
C SER A 38 -13.15 11.87 -17.10
N ALA A 39 -13.49 10.67 -16.65
CA ALA A 39 -12.98 9.40 -17.18
C ALA A 39 -13.96 8.25 -16.87
N PRO A 40 -14.01 7.19 -17.68
CA PRO A 40 -14.96 6.09 -17.49
C PRO A 40 -14.88 5.42 -16.13
N HIS A 41 -13.73 5.42 -15.44
CA HIS A 41 -13.59 4.77 -14.14
C HIS A 41 -14.10 5.62 -12.96
N LYS A 42 -14.47 6.88 -13.16
CA LYS A 42 -14.92 7.80 -12.10
C LYS A 42 -16.43 7.68 -11.88
N ILE A 43 -16.82 7.24 -10.69
CA ILE A 43 -18.23 6.91 -10.35
C ILE A 43 -18.82 7.94 -9.36
N HIS A 44 -18.01 8.88 -8.85
CA HIS A 44 -18.46 9.93 -7.93
C HIS A 44 -19.34 10.97 -8.62
N LYS A 45 -20.22 11.62 -7.82
CA LYS A 45 -21.22 12.58 -8.32
C LYS A 45 -20.87 14.06 -8.08
N VAL A 46 -19.91 14.33 -7.20
CA VAL A 46 -19.53 15.68 -6.78
C VAL A 46 -18.01 15.84 -6.86
N PRO A 47 -17.47 17.02 -7.21
CA PRO A 47 -16.03 17.23 -7.20
C PRO A 47 -15.43 16.96 -5.81
N VAL A 48 -14.42 16.10 -5.74
CA VAL A 48 -13.77 15.71 -4.48
C VAL A 48 -12.29 16.12 -4.51
N PRO A 49 -11.77 16.86 -3.52
CA PRO A 49 -10.35 17.20 -3.43
C PRO A 49 -9.47 15.97 -3.28
N LYS A 50 -8.27 15.99 -3.87
CA LYS A 50 -7.25 14.95 -3.71
C LYS A 50 -6.23 15.35 -2.63
N ALA A 51 -6.66 15.38 -1.38
CA ALA A 51 -5.87 15.88 -0.26
C ALA A 51 -5.20 14.79 0.59
N GLY A 52 -5.56 13.52 0.42
CA GLY A 52 -5.14 12.45 1.32
C GLY A 52 -3.63 12.22 1.33
N GLY A 53 -2.96 12.26 0.18
CA GLY A 53 -1.51 12.16 0.11
C GLY A 53 -0.78 13.25 0.89
N ILE A 54 -1.24 14.50 0.75
CA ILE A 54 -0.69 15.64 1.52
C ILE A 54 -0.89 15.37 3.02
N ALA A 55 -2.11 15.02 3.44
CA ALA A 55 -2.40 14.79 4.86
C ALA A 55 -1.54 13.68 5.47
N ILE A 56 -1.42 12.54 4.79
CA ILE A 56 -0.64 11.39 5.25
C ILE A 56 0.86 11.70 5.28
N ALA A 57 1.41 12.33 4.23
CA ALA A 57 2.82 12.70 4.20
C ALA A 57 3.16 13.61 5.39
N PHE A 58 2.46 14.73 5.54
CA PHE A 58 2.74 15.66 6.63
C PHE A 58 2.55 15.02 8.01
N ALA A 59 1.51 14.19 8.19
CA ALA A 59 1.28 13.50 9.46
C ALA A 59 2.43 12.53 9.81
N LEU A 60 2.90 11.72 8.85
CA LEU A 60 4.00 10.79 9.06
C LEU A 60 5.31 11.51 9.40
N PHE A 61 5.62 12.60 8.70
CA PHE A 61 6.80 13.41 9.00
C PHE A 61 6.68 14.03 10.41
N LEU A 62 5.55 14.67 10.75
CA LEU A 62 5.37 15.32 12.06
C LEU A 62 5.40 14.34 13.23
N VAL A 63 4.74 13.18 13.10
CA VAL A 63 4.80 12.12 14.12
C VAL A 63 6.23 11.63 14.28
N SER A 64 6.97 11.47 13.19
CA SER A 64 8.37 11.00 13.24
C SER A 64 9.31 12.04 13.87
N ILE A 65 9.06 13.34 13.65
CA ILE A 65 9.78 14.44 14.31
C ILE A 65 9.47 14.44 15.80
N ALA A 66 8.19 14.42 16.16
CA ALA A 66 7.73 14.47 17.55
C ALA A 66 8.24 13.29 18.39
N GLY A 67 8.37 12.11 17.78
CA GLY A 67 8.94 10.92 18.44
C GLY A 67 10.47 10.83 18.41
N GLY A 68 11.17 11.81 17.86
CA GLY A 68 12.64 11.80 17.74
C GLY A 68 13.19 10.70 16.82
N LYS A 69 12.36 10.15 15.93
CA LYS A 69 12.71 8.98 15.10
C LYS A 69 13.52 9.29 13.85
N PHE A 70 13.80 10.56 13.57
CA PHE A 70 14.77 10.97 12.55
C PHE A 70 16.21 10.53 12.85
N LEU A 71 16.49 10.08 14.07
CA LEU A 71 17.77 9.48 14.45
C LEU A 71 17.88 8.00 14.08
N SER A 72 16.77 7.32 13.79
CA SER A 72 16.78 5.92 13.35
C SER A 72 17.13 5.85 11.86
N GLN A 73 18.17 5.09 11.51
CA GLN A 73 18.64 4.95 10.14
C GLN A 73 17.56 4.42 9.20
N ASP A 74 16.82 3.38 9.62
CA ASP A 74 15.79 2.75 8.77
C ASP A 74 14.60 3.68 8.56
N ILE A 75 14.11 4.34 9.61
CA ILE A 75 12.98 5.28 9.50
C ILE A 75 13.38 6.48 8.63
N LEU A 76 14.57 7.03 8.87
CA LEU A 76 15.09 8.14 8.07
C LEU A 76 15.22 7.74 6.59
N ALA A 77 15.73 6.54 6.30
CA ALA A 77 15.86 6.02 4.95
C ALA A 77 14.51 5.91 4.26
N ILE A 78 13.52 5.30 4.91
CA ILE A 78 12.17 5.12 4.34
C ILE A 78 11.50 6.48 4.10
N LEU A 79 11.57 7.40 5.07
CA LEU A 79 10.97 8.73 4.95
C LEU A 79 11.61 9.54 3.83
N LEU A 80 12.95 9.65 3.79
CA LEU A 80 13.65 10.41 2.75
C LEU A 80 13.45 9.80 1.36
N ALA A 81 13.52 8.46 1.25
CA ALA A 81 13.29 7.77 -0.01
C ALA A 81 11.84 7.89 -0.51
N SER A 82 10.87 8.14 0.37
CA SER A 82 9.47 8.35 -0.03
C SER A 82 9.20 9.72 -0.66
N ILE A 83 10.07 10.72 -0.43
CA ILE A 83 9.88 12.10 -0.90
C ILE A 83 9.75 12.18 -2.44
N PRO A 84 10.64 11.56 -3.25
CA PRO A 84 10.46 11.56 -4.71
C PRO A 84 9.12 10.98 -5.15
N VAL A 85 8.68 9.85 -4.57
CA VAL A 85 7.38 9.24 -4.90
C VAL A 85 6.23 10.20 -4.60
N PHE A 86 6.25 10.82 -3.44
CA PHE A 86 5.24 11.79 -3.03
C PHE A 86 5.20 13.02 -3.94
N LEU A 87 6.36 13.61 -4.26
CA LEU A 87 6.46 14.79 -5.13
C LEU A 87 5.97 14.48 -6.55
N TYR A 88 6.37 13.35 -7.12
CA TYR A 88 5.88 12.93 -8.43
C TYR A 88 4.39 12.60 -8.41
N GLY A 89 3.87 12.03 -7.33
CA GLY A 89 2.44 11.81 -7.15
C GLY A 89 1.64 13.11 -7.04
N ILE A 90 2.15 14.15 -6.37
CA ILE A 90 1.52 15.49 -6.37
C ILE A 90 1.51 16.08 -7.77
N LEU A 91 2.63 15.98 -8.49
CA LEU A 91 2.73 16.47 -9.86
C LEU A 91 1.75 15.72 -10.79
N ASP A 92 1.56 14.43 -10.56
CA ASP A 92 0.55 13.63 -11.26
C ASP A 92 -0.87 14.06 -10.94
N ASP A 93 -1.19 14.25 -9.66
CA ASP A 93 -2.50 14.73 -9.22
C ASP A 93 -2.84 16.10 -9.83
N ALA A 94 -1.82 16.93 -10.10
CA ALA A 94 -1.98 18.25 -10.70
C ALA A 94 -2.05 18.23 -12.24
N LYS A 95 -1.25 17.38 -12.91
CA LYS A 95 -0.99 17.49 -14.36
C LYS A 95 -1.35 16.24 -15.17
N GLY A 96 -1.60 15.09 -14.55
CA GLY A 96 -1.75 13.81 -15.25
C GLY A 96 -0.49 13.42 -16.01
N LEU A 97 0.55 13.03 -15.28
CA LEU A 97 1.83 12.61 -15.82
C LEU A 97 1.73 11.28 -16.59
N SER A 98 2.60 11.14 -17.59
CA SER A 98 2.79 9.84 -18.26
C SER A 98 3.47 8.83 -17.33
N ALA A 99 3.24 7.54 -17.59
CA ALA A 99 3.80 6.45 -16.79
C ALA A 99 5.34 6.52 -16.63
N GLY A 100 6.06 7.06 -17.64
CA GLY A 100 7.51 7.21 -17.58
C GLY A 100 7.98 8.18 -16.50
N TRP A 101 7.26 9.30 -16.29
CA TRP A 101 7.59 10.25 -15.22
C TRP A 101 7.31 9.65 -13.84
N LYS A 102 6.20 8.93 -13.67
CA LYS A 102 5.91 8.20 -12.42
C LYS A 102 7.03 7.20 -12.11
N LEU A 103 7.44 6.42 -13.11
CA LEU A 103 8.51 5.44 -12.98
C LEU A 103 9.85 6.10 -12.60
N LEU A 104 10.15 7.30 -13.11
CA LEU A 104 11.35 8.05 -12.73
C LEU A 104 11.35 8.42 -11.24
N GLY A 105 10.22 8.89 -10.71
CA GLY A 105 10.05 9.16 -9.28
C GLY A 105 10.21 7.90 -8.42
N GLN A 106 9.63 6.78 -8.86
CA GLN A 106 9.74 5.50 -8.16
C GLN A 106 11.15 4.91 -8.22
N MET A 107 11.84 5.05 -9.36
CA MET A 107 13.22 4.59 -9.54
C MET A 107 14.20 5.41 -8.70
N THR A 108 14.05 6.74 -8.68
CA THR A 108 14.88 7.61 -7.84
C THR A 108 14.69 7.31 -6.36
N ALA A 109 13.46 7.08 -5.92
CA ALA A 109 13.14 6.61 -4.56
C ALA A 109 13.80 5.26 -4.23
N ALA A 110 13.69 4.27 -5.14
CA ALA A 110 14.29 2.95 -4.94
C ALA A 110 15.82 3.00 -4.81
N ILE A 111 16.48 3.77 -5.70
CA ILE A 111 17.94 3.95 -5.66
C ILE A 111 18.36 4.63 -4.35
N LEU A 112 17.62 5.66 -3.91
CA LEU A 112 17.91 6.36 -2.66
C LEU A 112 17.78 5.43 -1.45
N LEU A 113 16.73 4.60 -1.40
CA LEU A 113 16.53 3.64 -0.32
C LEU A 113 17.66 2.60 -0.25
N ILE A 114 18.06 2.05 -1.40
CA ILE A 114 19.17 1.09 -1.52
C ILE A 114 20.48 1.74 -1.09
N TRP A 115 20.74 2.97 -1.53
CA TRP A 115 21.94 3.73 -1.17
C TRP A 115 22.03 3.98 0.34
N MET A 116 20.89 4.17 1.02
CA MET A 116 20.82 4.32 2.47
C MET A 116 20.89 2.98 3.23
N GLY A 117 21.03 1.85 2.53
CA GLY A 117 21.32 0.53 3.09
C GLY A 117 20.11 -0.38 3.29
N VAL A 118 18.91 0.06 2.89
CA VAL A 118 17.67 -0.71 2.99
C VAL A 118 17.38 -1.38 1.65
N TYR A 119 17.67 -2.68 1.57
CA TYR A 119 17.47 -3.51 0.39
C TYR A 119 17.31 -4.98 0.79
N VAL A 120 16.74 -5.79 -0.11
CA VAL A 120 16.51 -7.22 0.10
C VAL A 120 17.85 -7.95 0.28
N ARG A 121 17.97 -8.85 1.27
CA ARG A 121 19.21 -9.61 1.53
C ARG A 121 18.97 -11.12 1.50
N VAL A 122 18.39 -11.59 0.39
CA VAL A 122 18.02 -13.01 0.22
C VAL A 122 19.12 -13.79 -0.49
N PHE A 123 19.76 -13.18 -1.48
CA PHE A 123 20.82 -13.81 -2.28
C PHE A 123 22.20 -13.36 -1.82
N GLU A 124 23.24 -14.15 -2.11
CA GLU A 124 24.63 -13.70 -1.93
C GLU A 124 25.00 -12.59 -2.93
N SER A 125 24.32 -12.54 -4.07
CA SER A 125 24.54 -11.53 -5.11
C SER A 125 23.87 -10.21 -4.78
N PHE A 126 24.68 -9.17 -4.59
CA PHE A 126 24.21 -7.78 -4.44
C PHE A 126 23.36 -7.33 -5.65
N THR A 127 23.71 -7.75 -6.86
CA THR A 127 22.97 -7.40 -8.09
C THR A 127 21.57 -7.99 -8.09
N LEU A 128 21.41 -9.28 -7.73
CA LEU A 128 20.08 -9.91 -7.67
C LEU A 128 19.20 -9.26 -6.59
N ASN A 129 19.78 -9.02 -5.41
CA ASN A 129 19.13 -8.31 -4.32
C ASN A 129 18.66 -6.91 -4.74
N THR A 130 19.50 -6.16 -5.46
CA THR A 130 19.19 -4.82 -5.98
C THR A 130 18.03 -4.88 -6.98
N ILE A 131 18.08 -5.78 -7.95
CA ILE A 131 17.04 -5.94 -8.96
C ILE A 131 15.70 -6.27 -8.29
N ILE A 132 15.68 -7.22 -7.36
CA ILE A 132 14.47 -7.62 -6.66
C ILE A 132 13.93 -6.50 -5.78
N THR A 133 14.82 -5.73 -5.12
CA THR A 133 14.42 -4.55 -4.33
C THR A 133 13.70 -3.52 -5.20
N ILE A 134 14.27 -3.19 -6.37
CA ILE A 134 13.67 -2.24 -7.32
C ILE A 134 12.31 -2.76 -7.82
N LEU A 135 12.24 -4.02 -8.25
CA LEU A 135 11.00 -4.63 -8.73
C LEU A 135 9.91 -4.65 -7.67
N TRP A 136 10.27 -4.97 -6.42
CA TRP A 136 9.34 -4.98 -5.29
C TRP A 136 8.82 -3.58 -4.97
N LEU A 137 9.71 -2.59 -4.82
CA LEU A 137 9.32 -1.21 -4.50
C LEU A 137 8.41 -0.62 -5.58
N ILE A 138 8.82 -0.71 -6.85
CA ILE A 138 8.04 -0.20 -7.99
C ILE A 138 6.73 -0.97 -8.13
N GLY A 139 6.79 -2.30 -8.06
CA GLY A 139 5.61 -3.16 -8.18
C GLY A 139 4.56 -2.85 -7.13
N MET A 140 4.94 -2.79 -5.85
CA MET A 140 4.02 -2.50 -4.75
C MET A 140 3.51 -1.05 -4.77
N THR A 141 4.36 -0.09 -5.15
CA THR A 141 3.94 1.32 -5.32
C THR A 141 2.83 1.44 -6.37
N ASN A 142 2.99 0.77 -7.52
CA ASN A 142 1.96 0.77 -8.57
C ASN A 142 0.75 -0.09 -8.18
N ALA A 143 0.94 -1.20 -7.46
CA ALA A 143 -0.16 -2.04 -7.00
C ALA A 143 -1.13 -1.26 -6.09
N PHE A 144 -0.62 -0.45 -5.15
CA PHE A 144 -1.46 0.41 -4.32
C PHE A 144 -2.13 1.53 -5.11
N ASN A 145 -1.44 2.12 -6.11
CA ASN A 145 -2.05 3.12 -6.98
C ASN A 145 -3.18 2.55 -7.84
N LEU A 146 -3.03 1.31 -8.34
CA LEU A 146 -4.05 0.62 -9.12
C LEU A 146 -5.28 0.24 -8.28
N VAL A 147 -5.07 -0.18 -7.02
CA VAL A 147 -6.18 -0.54 -6.12
C VAL A 147 -6.93 0.68 -5.57
N ASP A 148 -6.35 1.88 -5.62
CA ASP A 148 -6.99 3.15 -5.22
C ASP A 148 -8.06 3.62 -6.22
N SER A 149 -9.03 2.75 -6.47
CA SER A 149 -10.15 2.95 -7.39
C SER A 149 -11.44 3.37 -6.69
N MET A 150 -11.50 3.27 -5.36
CA MET A 150 -12.72 3.44 -4.56
C MET A 150 -12.48 3.99 -3.16
N ASP A 151 -13.48 4.73 -2.66
CA ASP A 151 -13.56 5.26 -1.29
C ASP A 151 -13.19 4.21 -0.24
N GLY A 152 -12.16 4.51 0.56
CA GLY A 152 -11.71 3.70 1.69
C GLY A 152 -10.99 2.39 1.33
N LEU A 153 -10.86 2.02 0.05
CA LEU A 153 -10.26 0.74 -0.33
C LEU A 153 -8.76 0.71 -0.06
N ALA A 154 -7.98 1.55 -0.75
CA ALA A 154 -6.52 1.56 -0.62
C ALA A 154 -6.05 1.98 0.78
N VAL A 155 -6.69 3.01 1.36
CA VAL A 155 -6.39 3.44 2.74
C VAL A 155 -6.69 2.33 3.75
N GLY A 156 -7.81 1.61 3.59
CA GLY A 156 -8.16 0.49 4.47
C GLY A 156 -7.20 -0.70 4.33
N LEU A 157 -6.77 -1.03 3.11
CA LEU A 157 -5.75 -2.06 2.88
C LEU A 157 -4.40 -1.66 3.48
N ALA A 158 -4.00 -0.40 3.37
CA ALA A 158 -2.80 0.13 4.00
C ALA A 158 -2.89 0.11 5.54
N ALA A 159 -4.07 0.41 6.11
CA ALA A 159 -4.32 0.28 7.55
C ALA A 159 -4.16 -1.18 8.01
N ILE A 160 -4.78 -2.13 7.30
CA ILE A 160 -4.69 -3.56 7.62
C ILE A 160 -3.24 -4.04 7.53
N ALA A 161 -2.54 -3.71 6.44
CA ALA A 161 -1.12 -4.03 6.29
C ALA A 161 -0.27 -3.42 7.41
N GLY A 162 -0.48 -2.14 7.74
CA GLY A 162 0.20 -1.45 8.84
C GLY A 162 -0.04 -2.09 10.21
N ALA A 163 -1.27 -2.56 10.47
CA ALA A 163 -1.60 -3.30 11.70
C ALA A 163 -0.84 -4.62 11.80
N PHE A 164 -0.83 -5.43 10.72
CA PHE A 164 -0.07 -6.68 10.73
C PHE A 164 1.44 -6.46 10.76
N PHE A 165 1.96 -5.43 10.07
CA PHE A 165 3.36 -5.05 10.18
C PHE A 165 3.73 -4.65 11.61
N MET A 166 2.87 -3.88 12.29
CA MET A 166 3.06 -3.55 13.70
C MET A 166 3.12 -4.82 14.56
N LEU A 167 2.23 -5.80 14.33
CA LEU A 167 2.23 -7.07 15.07
C LEU A 167 3.53 -7.87 14.85
N VAL A 168 3.94 -8.09 13.60
CA VAL A 168 5.15 -8.90 13.32
C VAL A 168 6.44 -8.19 13.72
N THR A 169 6.49 -6.85 13.67
CA THR A 169 7.67 -6.09 14.10
C THR A 169 7.79 -6.00 15.63
N VAL A 170 6.66 -6.00 16.36
CA VAL A 170 6.66 -6.17 17.83
C VAL A 170 7.23 -7.53 18.20
N ASP A 171 6.75 -8.60 17.56
CA ASP A 171 7.22 -9.97 17.81
C ASP A 171 8.71 -10.14 17.48
N ALA A 172 9.17 -9.50 16.40
CA ALA A 172 10.58 -9.46 16.01
C ALA A 172 11.46 -8.52 16.85
N ASN A 173 10.91 -7.83 17.86
CA ASN A 173 11.60 -6.84 18.69
C ASN A 173 12.27 -5.69 17.89
N GLN A 174 11.64 -5.27 16.78
CA GLN A 174 12.11 -4.18 15.92
C GLN A 174 11.34 -2.90 16.26
N ALA A 175 11.74 -2.22 17.34
CA ALA A 175 11.01 -1.09 17.90
C ALA A 175 10.81 0.09 16.93
N ASP A 176 11.79 0.34 16.05
CA ASP A 176 11.71 1.42 15.06
C ASP A 176 10.70 1.11 13.94
N LEU A 177 10.74 -0.11 13.38
CA LEU A 177 9.73 -0.52 12.39
C LEU A 177 8.34 -0.65 13.02
N THR A 178 8.25 -1.05 14.29
CA THR A 178 7.01 -1.03 15.05
C THR A 178 6.43 0.38 15.12
N TYR A 179 7.28 1.37 15.43
CA TYR A 179 6.87 2.78 15.49
C TYR A 179 6.33 3.25 14.14
N LEU A 180 7.06 2.98 13.06
CA LEU A 180 6.66 3.40 11.72
C LEU A 180 5.36 2.71 11.28
N SER A 181 5.22 1.41 11.55
CA SER A 181 4.00 0.65 11.26
C SER A 181 2.78 1.21 12.00
N ALA A 182 2.96 1.52 13.29
CA ALA A 182 1.94 2.13 14.13
C ALA A 182 1.56 3.54 13.63
N ALA A 183 2.54 4.34 13.17
CA ALA A 183 2.29 5.65 12.59
C ALA A 183 1.54 5.56 11.25
N ILE A 184 1.91 4.62 10.36
CA ILE A 184 1.20 4.37 9.10
C ILE A 184 -0.24 3.93 9.39
N LEU A 185 -0.44 2.96 10.31
CA LEU A 185 -1.77 2.54 10.74
C LEU A 185 -2.59 3.73 11.25
N GLY A 186 -2.01 4.56 12.11
CA GLY A 186 -2.71 5.71 12.67
C GLY A 186 -3.07 6.77 11.65
N CYS A 187 -2.17 7.05 10.69
CA CYS A 187 -2.46 7.94 9.58
C CYS A 187 -3.61 7.39 8.73
N CYS A 188 -3.62 6.09 8.44
CA CYS A 188 -4.69 5.47 7.66
C CYS A 188 -6.02 5.49 8.41
N VAL A 189 -6.03 5.18 9.71
CA VAL A 189 -7.25 5.25 10.55
C VAL A 189 -7.80 6.67 10.61
N GLY A 190 -6.95 7.68 10.80
CA GLY A 190 -7.36 9.09 10.75
C GLY A 190 -7.89 9.49 9.37
N MET A 191 -7.26 8.99 8.30
CA MET A 191 -7.65 9.28 6.92
C MET A 191 -8.98 8.62 6.53
N LEU A 192 -9.28 7.42 7.04
CA LEU A 192 -10.56 6.74 6.80
C LEU A 192 -11.76 7.58 7.23
N PHE A 193 -11.64 8.39 8.29
CA PHE A 193 -12.71 9.33 8.68
C PHE A 193 -13.13 10.31 7.58
N PHE A 194 -12.21 10.64 6.65
CA PHE A 194 -12.46 11.55 5.53
C PHE A 194 -12.56 10.84 4.18
N ASN A 195 -12.01 9.63 4.05
CA ASN A 195 -11.93 8.89 2.78
C ASN A 195 -12.97 7.76 2.67
N SER A 196 -13.56 7.28 3.77
CA SER A 196 -14.64 6.29 3.72
C SER A 196 -15.91 6.86 3.06
N THR A 197 -16.69 5.97 2.42
CA THR A 197 -17.90 6.33 1.69
C THR A 197 -18.95 7.03 2.57
N PRO A 198 -19.50 8.19 2.17
CA PRO A 198 -19.10 9.03 1.02
C PRO A 198 -17.83 9.84 1.31
N ALA A 199 -16.81 9.75 0.44
CA ALA A 199 -15.53 10.42 0.66
C ALA A 199 -15.64 11.96 0.60
N LYS A 200 -15.02 12.62 1.58
CA LYS A 200 -14.80 14.08 1.63
C LYS A 200 -13.52 14.49 0.90
N THR A 201 -12.57 13.57 0.78
CA THR A 201 -11.33 13.74 0.03
C THR A 201 -10.84 12.39 -0.46
N PHE A 202 -10.27 12.38 -1.66
CA PHE A 202 -9.58 11.22 -2.20
C PHE A 202 -8.14 11.18 -1.72
N LEU A 203 -7.59 9.97 -1.76
CA LEU A 203 -6.20 9.72 -1.42
C LEU A 203 -5.27 10.35 -2.48
N GLY A 204 -5.61 10.19 -3.76
CA GLY A 204 -4.86 10.72 -4.89
C GLY A 204 -3.60 9.91 -5.18
N ASP A 205 -2.99 10.13 -6.34
CA ASP A 205 -1.78 9.44 -6.76
C ASP A 205 -0.63 9.69 -5.78
N SER A 206 -0.55 10.91 -5.24
CA SER A 206 0.36 11.29 -4.16
C SER A 206 0.25 10.41 -2.92
N GLY A 207 -0.97 10.04 -2.51
CA GLY A 207 -1.19 9.23 -1.31
C GLY A 207 -1.07 7.74 -1.56
N SER A 208 -1.64 7.23 -2.66
CA SER A 208 -1.63 5.81 -2.97
C SER A 208 -0.22 5.30 -3.23
N GLN A 209 0.58 6.09 -3.98
CA GLN A 209 1.96 5.71 -4.27
C GLN A 209 2.84 5.85 -3.03
N LEU A 210 2.64 6.89 -2.20
CA LEU A 210 3.36 7.06 -0.95
C LEU A 210 3.14 5.87 0.00
N LEU A 211 1.88 5.48 0.25
CA LEU A 211 1.55 4.34 1.12
C LEU A 211 2.12 3.02 0.56
N GLY A 212 1.98 2.79 -0.75
CA GLY A 212 2.53 1.61 -1.40
C GLY A 212 4.05 1.52 -1.28
N PHE A 213 4.75 2.62 -1.51
CA PHE A 213 6.21 2.68 -1.36
C PHE A 213 6.64 2.46 0.09
N MET A 214 6.00 3.14 1.06
CA MET A 214 6.38 3.03 2.47
C MET A 214 6.15 1.62 3.03
N LEU A 215 5.03 0.98 2.71
CA LEU A 215 4.77 -0.40 3.10
C LEU A 215 5.72 -1.39 2.41
N ALA A 216 6.09 -1.13 1.16
CA ALA A 216 7.08 -1.94 0.45
C ALA A 216 8.50 -1.79 1.02
N ALA A 217 8.88 -0.58 1.43
CA ALA A 217 10.15 -0.31 2.07
C ALA A 217 10.21 -0.90 3.49
N LEU A 218 9.11 -0.80 4.25
CA LEU A 218 8.92 -1.44 5.55
C LEU A 218 9.03 -2.98 5.44
N ALA A 219 8.44 -3.56 4.39
CA ALA A 219 8.55 -4.98 4.08
C ALA A 219 10.00 -5.44 3.84
N ILE A 220 10.81 -4.60 3.19
CA ILE A 220 12.24 -4.88 2.95
C ILE A 220 13.05 -4.73 4.23
N ALA A 221 12.76 -3.70 5.03
CA ALA A 221 13.45 -3.45 6.29
C ALA A 221 13.14 -4.52 7.36
N TYR A 222 11.95 -5.13 7.29
CA TYR A 222 11.56 -6.19 8.21
C TYR A 222 12.46 -7.42 8.09
N ASN A 223 13.30 -7.65 9.12
CA ASN A 223 14.23 -8.77 9.17
C ASN A 223 14.18 -9.50 10.52
N PRO A 224 13.26 -10.46 10.71
CA PRO A 224 13.06 -11.08 12.01
C PRO A 224 14.27 -11.93 12.43
N PRO A 225 14.99 -11.59 13.51
CA PRO A 225 16.22 -12.30 13.89
C PRO A 225 15.96 -13.73 14.40
N ASN A 226 14.75 -13.98 14.93
CA ASN A 226 14.38 -15.23 15.57
C ASN A 226 13.80 -16.27 14.59
N PHE A 227 13.51 -15.87 13.34
CA PHE A 227 12.89 -16.74 12.35
C PHE A 227 13.83 -16.95 11.17
N PRO A 228 14.02 -18.20 10.69
CA PRO A 228 14.78 -18.45 9.48
C PRO A 228 14.20 -17.67 8.29
N GLN A 229 15.06 -17.12 7.43
CA GLN A 229 14.64 -16.42 6.21
C GLN A 229 13.68 -17.29 5.35
N LEU A 230 13.91 -18.61 5.35
CA LEU A 230 13.06 -19.58 4.63
C LEU A 230 11.63 -19.68 5.18
N SER A 231 11.37 -19.27 6.42
CA SER A 231 10.02 -19.23 7.02
C SER A 231 9.37 -17.85 6.97
N SER A 232 10.11 -16.78 6.67
CA SER A 232 9.62 -15.39 6.79
C SER A 232 9.54 -14.61 5.47
N TRP A 233 10.21 -15.06 4.40
CA TRP A 233 10.32 -14.32 3.13
C TRP A 233 8.98 -13.95 2.49
N PHE A 234 7.94 -14.77 2.68
CA PHE A 234 6.63 -14.57 2.07
C PHE A 234 5.69 -13.71 2.92
N VAL A 235 6.07 -13.38 4.16
CA VAL A 235 5.19 -12.64 5.09
C VAL A 235 4.75 -11.31 4.49
N PRO A 236 5.65 -10.45 3.97
CA PRO A 236 5.21 -9.19 3.36
C PRO A 236 4.27 -9.36 2.15
N ILE A 237 4.43 -10.45 1.40
CA ILE A 237 3.56 -10.78 0.26
C ILE A 237 2.14 -11.08 0.75
N LEU A 238 2.00 -11.84 1.83
CA LEU A 238 0.70 -12.16 2.42
C LEU A 238 0.06 -10.96 3.14
N LEU A 239 0.85 -10.09 3.77
CA LEU A 239 0.36 -8.86 4.40
C LEU A 239 -0.19 -7.85 3.37
N MET A 240 0.34 -7.87 2.15
CA MET A 240 -0.09 -7.02 1.04
C MET A 240 -0.70 -7.83 -0.11
N SER A 241 -1.33 -8.95 0.22
CA SER A 241 -1.82 -9.93 -0.76
C SER A 241 -2.81 -9.33 -1.74
N VAL A 242 -3.74 -8.51 -1.27
CA VAL A 242 -4.82 -7.97 -2.10
C VAL A 242 -4.29 -7.07 -3.23
N PRO A 243 -3.42 -6.07 -2.99
CA PRO A 243 -2.74 -5.35 -4.07
C PRO A 243 -1.94 -6.25 -5.02
N VAL A 244 -1.24 -7.27 -4.50
CA VAL A 244 -0.47 -8.22 -5.32
C VAL A 244 -1.40 -9.02 -6.24
N PHE A 245 -2.47 -9.58 -5.71
CA PHE A 245 -3.44 -10.38 -6.47
C PHE A 245 -4.24 -9.52 -7.45
N ASP A 246 -4.63 -8.29 -7.09
CA ASP A 246 -5.33 -7.38 -8.00
C ASP A 246 -4.47 -7.00 -9.20
N THR A 247 -3.21 -6.63 -8.96
CA THR A 247 -2.26 -6.33 -10.05
C THR A 247 -2.01 -7.56 -10.92
N THR A 248 -1.84 -8.74 -10.31
CA THR A 248 -1.66 -10.01 -11.03
C THR A 248 -2.88 -10.34 -11.90
N TYR A 249 -4.09 -10.13 -11.37
CA TYR A 249 -5.35 -10.32 -12.06
C TYR A 249 -5.47 -9.40 -13.29
N VAL A 250 -5.19 -8.11 -13.13
CA VAL A 250 -5.20 -7.12 -14.22
C VAL A 250 -4.22 -7.51 -15.32
N ILE A 251 -2.98 -7.85 -14.96
CA ILE A 251 -1.94 -8.26 -15.92
C ILE A 251 -2.39 -9.51 -16.68
N PHE A 252 -2.83 -10.54 -15.96
CA PHE A 252 -3.23 -11.81 -16.56
C PHE A 252 -4.45 -11.67 -17.47
N SER A 253 -5.50 -10.99 -17.01
CA SER A 253 -6.72 -10.78 -17.79
C SER A 253 -6.43 -10.00 -19.07
N ARG A 254 -5.57 -8.97 -19.02
CA ARG A 254 -5.16 -8.19 -20.20
C ARG A 254 -4.30 -8.97 -21.18
N LEU A 255 -3.34 -9.75 -20.68
CA LEU A 255 -2.52 -10.61 -21.54
C LEU A 255 -3.38 -11.62 -22.32
N ARG A 256 -4.38 -12.23 -21.66
CA ARG A 256 -5.33 -13.14 -22.34
C ARG A 256 -6.17 -12.44 -23.40
N ARG A 257 -6.49 -11.16 -23.18
CA ARG A 257 -7.27 -10.32 -24.12
C ARG A 257 -6.40 -9.57 -25.14
N LYS A 258 -5.07 -9.76 -25.12
CA LYS A 258 -4.09 -9.03 -25.94
C LYS A 258 -4.21 -7.50 -25.81
N LEU A 259 -4.57 -7.03 -24.61
CA LEU A 259 -4.69 -5.60 -24.29
C LEU A 259 -3.39 -5.07 -23.64
N PRO A 260 -3.06 -3.78 -23.84
CA PRO A 260 -1.89 -3.17 -23.21
C PRO A 260 -2.05 -3.07 -21.69
N ILE A 261 -1.05 -3.58 -20.94
CA ILE A 261 -1.03 -3.59 -19.47
C ILE A 261 -0.92 -2.19 -18.87
N TYR A 262 -0.30 -1.23 -19.57
CA TYR A 262 0.02 0.10 -19.05
C TYR A 262 -1.11 1.13 -19.16
N LYS A 263 -2.27 0.77 -19.72
CA LYS A 263 -3.42 1.69 -19.83
C LYS A 263 -4.34 1.56 -18.61
N ALA A 264 -4.94 2.65 -18.13
CA ALA A 264 -5.99 2.57 -17.12
C ALA A 264 -7.22 1.82 -17.67
N GLY A 265 -7.90 1.03 -16.84
CA GLY A 265 -9.06 0.24 -17.25
C GLY A 265 -9.87 -0.28 -16.06
N ARG A 266 -10.98 -0.97 -16.33
CA ARG A 266 -11.89 -1.52 -15.30
C ARG A 266 -11.65 -3.00 -15.01
N ASP A 267 -10.42 -3.48 -15.22
CA ASP A 267 -10.07 -4.91 -15.17
C ASP A 267 -9.62 -5.38 -13.79
N HIS A 268 -10.08 -4.70 -12.72
CA HIS A 268 -9.67 -4.95 -11.34
C HIS A 268 -10.62 -5.95 -10.65
N ILE A 269 -10.14 -6.58 -9.57
CA ILE A 269 -10.94 -7.48 -8.73
C ILE A 269 -12.17 -6.74 -8.23
N PHE A 270 -12.00 -5.49 -7.78
CA PHE A 270 -13.11 -4.65 -7.33
C PHE A 270 -14.22 -4.57 -8.38
N HIS A 271 -13.90 -4.18 -9.62
CA HIS A 271 -14.89 -4.08 -10.70
C HIS A 271 -15.52 -5.43 -11.03
N SER A 272 -14.75 -6.50 -10.93
CA SER A 272 -15.24 -7.85 -11.15
C SER A 272 -16.28 -8.25 -10.09
N LEU A 273 -16.08 -7.86 -8.81
CA LEU A 273 -17.08 -8.04 -7.75
C LEU A 273 -18.35 -7.20 -8.00
N ILE A 274 -18.20 -5.96 -8.50
CA ILE A 274 -19.36 -5.15 -8.91
C ILE A 274 -20.14 -5.79 -10.06
N ASN A 275 -19.45 -6.38 -11.04
CA ASN A 275 -20.08 -7.11 -12.15
C ASN A 275 -20.84 -8.36 -11.68
N LEU A 276 -20.49 -8.92 -10.52
CA LEU A 276 -21.26 -9.96 -9.82
C LEU A 276 -22.47 -9.41 -9.04
N LYS A 277 -22.87 -8.15 -9.28
CA LYS A 277 -23.99 -7.46 -8.62
C LYS A 277 -23.76 -7.14 -7.14
N MET A 278 -22.51 -7.15 -6.67
CA MET A 278 -22.19 -6.63 -5.33
C MET A 278 -22.24 -5.11 -5.33
N SER A 279 -22.69 -4.52 -4.22
CA SER A 279 -22.56 -3.08 -4.00
C SER A 279 -21.10 -2.67 -3.76
N SER A 280 -20.78 -1.39 -3.96
CA SER A 280 -19.46 -0.80 -3.67
C SER A 280 -18.94 -1.19 -2.28
N ASN A 281 -19.77 -1.01 -1.25
CA ASN A 281 -19.38 -1.29 0.13
C ASN A 281 -19.14 -2.78 0.37
N GLN A 282 -19.92 -3.66 -0.26
CA GLN A 282 -19.71 -5.12 -0.17
C GLN A 282 -18.39 -5.52 -0.83
N ALA A 283 -18.08 -4.99 -2.02
CA ALA A 283 -16.82 -5.30 -2.71
C ALA A 283 -15.60 -4.83 -1.91
N VAL A 284 -15.62 -3.61 -1.37
CA VAL A 284 -14.56 -3.09 -0.49
C VAL A 284 -14.41 -3.96 0.77
N THR A 285 -15.52 -4.34 1.40
CA THR A 285 -15.51 -5.20 2.59
C THR A 285 -14.90 -6.57 2.29
N VAL A 286 -15.26 -7.20 1.16
CA VAL A 286 -14.66 -8.49 0.75
C VAL A 286 -13.15 -8.36 0.59
N MET A 287 -12.66 -7.27 -0.02
CA MET A 287 -11.23 -7.03 -0.20
C MET A 287 -10.52 -6.82 1.15
N HIS A 288 -11.11 -6.06 2.07
CA HIS A 288 -10.56 -5.87 3.42
C HIS A 288 -10.55 -7.17 4.23
N VAL A 289 -11.64 -7.94 4.22
CA VAL A 289 -11.70 -9.26 4.89
C VAL A 289 -10.67 -10.21 4.31
N SER A 290 -10.48 -10.22 2.99
CA SER A 290 -9.46 -11.05 2.35
C SER A 290 -8.05 -10.69 2.83
N ALA A 291 -7.74 -9.39 2.93
CA ALA A 291 -6.45 -8.92 3.47
C ALA A 291 -6.25 -9.31 4.94
N ILE A 292 -7.30 -9.23 5.76
CA ILE A 292 -7.25 -9.67 7.17
C ILE A 292 -6.97 -11.17 7.25
N LEU A 293 -7.67 -11.99 6.45
CA LEU A 293 -7.49 -13.44 6.45
C LEU A 293 -6.07 -13.81 6.03
N THR A 294 -5.52 -13.22 4.97
CA THR A 294 -4.13 -13.50 4.56
C THR A 294 -3.11 -12.97 5.56
N GLY A 295 -3.39 -11.84 6.22
CA GLY A 295 -2.56 -11.32 7.31
C GLY A 295 -2.52 -12.29 8.50
N CYS A 296 -3.66 -12.83 8.91
CA CYS A 296 -3.75 -13.86 9.95
C CYS A 296 -2.96 -15.13 9.55
N LEU A 297 -3.08 -15.57 8.29
CA LEU A 297 -2.32 -16.72 7.79
C LEU A 297 -0.81 -16.47 7.81
N ALA A 298 -0.35 -15.26 7.47
CA ALA A 298 1.06 -14.87 7.61
C ALA A 298 1.53 -14.97 9.06
N PHE A 299 0.75 -14.42 9.99
CA PHE A 299 1.08 -14.43 11.42
C PHE A 299 1.14 -15.85 11.99
N ILE A 300 0.19 -16.71 11.61
CA ILE A 300 0.16 -18.13 12.03
C ILE A 300 1.31 -18.92 11.40
N ALA A 301 1.68 -18.63 10.16
CA ALA A 301 2.73 -19.35 9.44
C ALA A 301 4.16 -18.99 9.92
N LEU A 302 4.35 -17.78 10.44
CA LEU A 302 5.66 -17.25 10.82
C LEU A 302 6.42 -18.12 11.86
N PRO A 303 5.81 -18.59 12.98
CA PRO A 303 6.52 -19.40 13.97
C PRO A 303 6.65 -20.89 13.60
N LEU A 304 6.09 -21.33 12.47
CA LEU A 304 6.11 -22.73 12.08
C LEU A 304 7.46 -23.15 11.45
N PRO A 305 7.77 -24.46 11.42
CA PRO A 305 8.89 -24.98 10.65
C PRO A 305 8.78 -24.60 9.17
N PRO A 306 9.92 -24.36 8.46
CA PRO A 306 9.92 -23.85 7.09
C PRO A 306 9.01 -24.62 6.13
N ILE A 307 8.95 -25.96 6.25
CA ILE A 307 8.11 -26.79 5.38
C ILE A 307 6.62 -26.44 5.54
N LEU A 308 6.15 -26.29 6.78
CA LEU A 308 4.74 -25.96 7.05
C LEU A 308 4.43 -24.51 6.68
N SER A 309 5.33 -23.56 7.00
CA SER A 309 5.21 -22.16 6.62
C SER A 309 5.06 -21.99 5.10
N ASN A 310 5.94 -22.64 4.32
CA ASN A 310 5.87 -22.59 2.86
C ASN A 310 4.66 -23.36 2.31
N ALA A 311 4.23 -24.45 2.93
CA ALA A 311 3.01 -25.16 2.52
C ALA A 311 1.75 -24.27 2.68
N ILE A 312 1.64 -23.53 3.80
CA ILE A 312 0.55 -22.57 4.02
C ILE A 312 0.60 -21.46 2.98
N PHE A 313 1.78 -20.90 2.71
CA PHE A 313 1.96 -19.89 1.68
C PHE A 313 1.53 -20.38 0.29
N ILE A 314 2.03 -21.54 -0.14
CA ILE A 314 1.72 -22.15 -1.44
C ILE A 314 0.22 -22.42 -1.56
N LEU A 315 -0.40 -23.02 -0.54
CA LEU A 315 -1.83 -23.32 -0.55
C LEU A 315 -2.65 -22.03 -0.65
N SER A 316 -2.31 -21.02 0.15
CA SER A 316 -2.97 -19.70 0.11
C SER A 316 -2.83 -19.06 -1.28
N PHE A 317 -1.65 -19.17 -1.88
CA PHE A 317 -1.37 -18.64 -3.22
C PHE A 317 -2.19 -19.35 -4.31
N ILE A 318 -2.25 -20.69 -4.27
CA ILE A 318 -3.05 -21.50 -5.20
C ILE A 318 -4.54 -21.18 -5.04
N THR A 319 -5.04 -21.10 -3.80
CA THR A 319 -6.44 -20.74 -3.53
C THR A 319 -6.77 -19.34 -4.06
N GLY A 320 -5.89 -18.37 -3.82
CA GLY A 320 -6.02 -17.01 -4.36
C GLY A 320 -6.07 -17.00 -5.89
N LEU A 321 -5.14 -17.69 -6.55
CA LEU A 321 -5.10 -17.79 -8.01
C LEU A 321 -6.36 -18.46 -8.57
N PHE A 322 -6.84 -19.55 -7.94
CA PHE A 322 -8.08 -20.21 -8.34
C PHE A 322 -9.29 -19.27 -8.21
N ALA A 323 -9.39 -18.52 -7.11
CA ALA A 323 -10.46 -17.54 -6.92
C ALA A 323 -10.44 -16.45 -8.01
N LEU A 324 -9.25 -15.97 -8.40
CA LEU A 324 -9.09 -15.01 -9.49
C LEU A 324 -9.51 -15.57 -10.85
N LEU A 325 -9.11 -16.81 -11.17
CA LEU A 325 -9.50 -17.45 -12.43
C LEU A 325 -11.02 -17.71 -12.48
N TRP A 326 -11.60 -18.11 -11.36
CA TRP A 326 -13.05 -18.26 -11.23
C TRP A 326 -13.78 -16.93 -11.46
N LEU A 327 -13.25 -15.84 -10.89
CA LEU A 327 -13.79 -14.49 -11.05
C LEU A 327 -13.68 -13.97 -12.49
N ASP A 328 -12.53 -14.13 -13.15
CA ASP A 328 -12.31 -13.78 -14.57
C ASP A 328 -13.32 -14.52 -15.47
N ASN A 329 -13.50 -15.82 -15.23
CA ASN A 329 -14.43 -16.64 -16.02
C ASN A 329 -15.90 -16.23 -15.83
N LYS A 330 -16.30 -15.81 -14.61
CA LYS A 330 -17.68 -15.38 -14.33
C LYS A 330 -18.00 -13.98 -14.83
N THR A 331 -16.99 -13.12 -14.91
CA THR A 331 -17.15 -11.70 -15.28
C THR A 331 -16.78 -11.40 -16.73
N ARG A 332 -16.31 -12.42 -17.48
CA ARG A 332 -16.27 -12.42 -18.93
C ARG A 332 -17.69 -12.24 -19.48
N GLN A 333 -18.02 -11.00 -19.78
CA GLN A 333 -18.98 -10.69 -20.84
C GLN A 333 -18.19 -10.79 -22.15
N ASP A 334 -18.71 -11.56 -23.10
CA ASP A 334 -18.14 -11.69 -24.45
C ASP A 334 -17.86 -10.32 -25.09
#